data_AF-A0A8T6TGT3-F1
#
_entry.id   AF-A0A8T6TGT3-F1
#
_cell.length_a   1.000
_cell.length_b   1.000
_cell.length_c   1.000
_cell.angle_alpha   90.00
_cell.angle_beta   90.00
_cell.angle_gamma   90.00
#
_symmetry.space_group_name_H-M   'P 1'
#
loop_
_entity.id
_entity.type
_entity.pdbx_description
1 polymer ?
#
loop_
_entity_poly.entity_id
_entity_poly.type
_entity_poly.pdbx_seq_one_letter_code
_entity_poly.pdbx_strand_id
1 'polypeptide(L)' 'TGPITGELVWLGRACTLTGGDTLENAAALDDGDIAVVRRGACEFEEKTLAAATAGAAGVIIANNL' A
#
# COMPACT_ATOMS: atom_id res chain seq x y z
N THR A 1 22.09 -3.44 -1.74
CA THR A 1 21.06 -3.50 -0.68
C THR A 1 21.34 -2.39 0.31
N GLY A 2 20.40 -1.47 0.44
CA GLY A 2 20.52 -0.26 1.27
C GLY A 2 19.13 0.17 1.76
N PRO A 3 19.02 1.28 2.51
CA PRO A 3 17.72 1.79 2.92
C PRO A 3 16.88 2.15 1.69
N ILE A 4 15.58 1.88 1.76
CA ILE A 4 14.61 2.36 0.78
C ILE A 4 14.09 3.72 1.27
N THR A 5 14.09 4.70 0.37
CA THR A 5 13.56 6.04 0.60
C THR A 5 12.62 6.37 -0.54
N GLY A 6 11.45 6.92 -0.23
CA GLY A 6 10.45 7.32 -1.20
C GLY A 6 9.39 8.19 -0.54
N GLU A 7 8.52 8.80 -1.33
CA GLU A 7 7.38 9.55 -0.79
C GLU A 7 6.38 8.59 -0.13
N LEU A 8 5.71 9.06 0.92
CA LEU A 8 4.69 8.28 1.61
C LEU A 8 3.32 8.55 0.97
N VAL A 9 2.75 7.55 0.30
CA VAL A 9 1.47 7.70 -0.39
C VAL A 9 0.40 6.82 0.25
N TRP A 10 -0.69 7.44 0.71
CA TRP A 10 -1.80 6.71 1.34
C TRP A 10 -2.67 5.99 0.32
N LEU A 11 -2.83 4.67 0.44
CA LEU A 11 -3.62 3.85 -0.49
C LEU A 11 -4.93 3.30 0.13
N GLY A 12 -5.29 3.74 1.35
CA GLY A 12 -6.49 3.26 2.03
C GLY A 12 -6.29 1.88 2.65
N ARG A 13 -7.29 1.00 2.54
CA ARG A 13 -7.22 -0.37 3.09
C ARG A 13 -6.48 -1.35 2.17
N ALA A 14 -6.42 -1.09 0.87
CA ALA A 14 -5.79 -1.94 -0.15
C ALA A 14 -6.29 -3.41 -0.18
N CYS A 15 -7.56 -3.66 0.18
CA CYS A 15 -8.17 -4.99 0.09
C CYS A 15 -8.84 -5.19 -1.27
N THR A 16 -8.03 -5.28 -2.33
CA THR A 16 -8.51 -5.30 -3.73
C THR A 16 -9.18 -6.62 -4.14
N LEU A 17 -8.86 -7.74 -3.47
CA LEU A 17 -9.37 -9.08 -3.79
C LEU A 17 -10.55 -9.44 -2.89
N THR A 18 -10.39 -9.34 -1.57
CA THR A 18 -11.41 -9.79 -0.60
C THR A 18 -12.37 -8.67 -0.20
N GLY A 19 -11.91 -7.43 -0.21
CA GLY A 19 -12.69 -6.24 0.16
C GLY A 19 -13.33 -5.49 -1.02
N GLY A 20 -12.88 -5.75 -2.25
CA GLY A 20 -13.29 -5.00 -3.44
C GLY A 20 -12.88 -3.52 -3.43
N ASP A 21 -11.88 -3.17 -2.61
CA ASP A 21 -11.42 -1.79 -2.47
C ASP A 21 -10.66 -1.31 -3.70
N THR A 22 -10.84 -0.03 -4.04
CA THR A 22 -9.93 0.70 -4.93
C THR A 22 -8.82 1.37 -4.11
N LEU A 23 -7.66 1.58 -4.72
CA LEU A 23 -6.55 2.31 -4.10
C LEU A 23 -6.84 3.83 -4.13
N GLU A 24 -6.92 4.47 -2.95
CA GLU A 24 -7.46 5.83 -2.81
C GLU A 24 -6.63 6.93 -3.50
N ASN A 25 -5.29 6.86 -3.45
CA ASN A 25 -4.39 7.85 -4.09
C ASN A 25 -3.39 7.19 -5.06
N ALA A 26 -3.81 6.16 -5.79
CA ALA A 26 -2.90 5.45 -6.71
C ALA A 26 -2.26 6.35 -7.78
N ALA A 27 -2.94 7.43 -8.19
CA ALA A 27 -2.40 8.36 -9.18
C ALA A 27 -1.24 9.23 -8.65
N ALA A 28 -1.02 9.25 -7.33
CA ALA A 28 0.09 9.95 -6.69
C ALA A 28 1.23 9.01 -6.27
N LEU A 29 1.13 7.71 -6.59
CA LEU A 29 2.14 6.71 -6.30
C LEU A 29 3.01 6.53 -7.55
N ASP A 30 4.26 6.99 -7.47
CA ASP A 30 5.25 6.78 -8.52
C ASP A 30 6.17 5.59 -8.18
N ASP A 31 6.86 5.06 -9.19
CA ASP A 31 7.84 3.99 -9.00
C ASP A 31 8.94 4.42 -8.02
N GLY A 32 9.09 3.68 -6.91
CA GLY A 32 10.04 4.01 -5.85
C GLY A 32 9.41 4.53 -4.57
N ASP A 33 8.13 4.90 -4.60
CA ASP A 33 7.41 5.40 -3.43
C ASP A 33 7.06 4.29 -2.43
N ILE A 34 6.69 4.72 -1.23
CA ILE A 34 6.33 3.86 -0.12
C ILE A 34 4.82 4.00 0.12
N ALA A 35 4.09 2.92 -0.12
CA ALA A 35 2.66 2.87 0.14
C ALA A 35 2.37 2.83 1.65
N VAL A 36 1.42 3.64 2.10
CA VAL A 36 0.87 3.57 3.46
C VAL A 36 -0.55 3.01 3.39
N VAL A 37 -0.78 1.91 4.11
CA VAL A 37 -2.07 1.20 4.11
C VAL A 37 -2.58 0.97 5.53
N ARG A 38 -3.91 0.90 5.68
CA ARG A 38 -4.56 0.60 6.95
C ARG A 38 -4.59 -0.91 7.23
N ARG A 39 -4.22 -1.31 8.44
CA ARG A 39 -4.41 -2.67 8.96
C ARG A 39 -5.90 -3.03 9.07
N GLY A 40 -6.21 -4.31 8.84
CA GLY A 40 -7.54 -4.90 8.99
C GLY A 40 -8.25 -5.18 7.66
N ALA A 41 -9.46 -5.74 7.74
CA ALA A 41 -10.33 -6.16 6.64
C ALA A 41 -9.82 -7.29 5.73
N CYS A 42 -8.53 -7.36 5.45
CA CYS A 42 -7.89 -8.41 4.66
C CYS A 42 -6.47 -8.70 5.19
N GLU A 43 -5.89 -9.78 4.69
CA GLU A 43 -4.53 -10.21 5.05
C GLU A 43 -3.46 -9.20 4.62
N PHE A 44 -2.31 -9.23 5.30
CA PHE A 44 -1.20 -8.34 4.96
C PHE A 44 -0.64 -8.60 3.57
N GLU A 45 -0.62 -9.85 3.13
CA GLU A 45 -0.16 -10.25 1.79
C GLU A 45 -0.94 -9.52 0.69
N GLU A 46 -2.27 -9.52 0.77
CA GLU A 46 -3.13 -8.87 -0.22
C GLU A 46 -2.81 -7.37 -0.34
N LYS A 47 -2.61 -6.69 0.80
CA LYS A 47 -2.25 -5.27 0.84
C LYS A 47 -0.89 -5.04 0.19
N THR A 48 0.09 -5.88 0.51
CA THR A 48 1.43 -5.76 -0.06
C THR A 48 1.47 -6.04 -1.55
N LEU A 49 0.69 -7.01 -2.04
CA LEU A 49 0.57 -7.31 -3.46
C LEU A 49 -0.11 -6.17 -4.23
N ALA A 50 -1.18 -5.61 -3.68
CA ALA A 50 -1.88 -4.48 -4.27
C ALA A 50 -0.97 -3.24 -4.39
N ALA A 51 -0.22 -2.92 -3.34
CA ALA A 51 0.75 -1.82 -3.34
C ALA A 51 1.91 -2.07 -4.32
N ALA A 52 2.49 -3.27 -4.34
CA ALA A 52 3.58 -3.63 -5.26
C ALA A 52 3.12 -3.58 -6.72
N THR A 53 1.90 -4.05 -7.01
CA THR A 53 1.31 -3.97 -8.37
C THR A 53 1.09 -2.52 -8.80
N ALA A 54 0.91 -1.61 -7.86
CA ALA A 54 0.78 -0.18 -8.12
C ALA A 54 2.12 0.57 -8.27
N GLY A 55 3.27 -0.10 -8.11
CA GLY A 55 4.60 0.51 -8.29
C GLY A 55 5.35 0.84 -6.99
N ALA A 56 4.76 0.55 -5.83
CA ALA A 56 5.41 0.85 -4.55
C ALA A 56 6.69 0.01 -4.35
N ALA A 57 7.77 0.65 -3.92
CA ALA A 57 9.02 -0.01 -3.52
C ALA A 57 9.00 -0.52 -2.08
N GLY A 58 8.04 -0.07 -1.28
CA GLY A 58 7.84 -0.49 0.10
C GLY A 58 6.42 -0.25 0.60
N VAL A 59 6.07 -0.87 1.73
CA VAL A 59 4.74 -0.73 2.35
C VAL A 59 4.87 -0.50 3.85
N ILE A 60 4.16 0.51 4.35
CA ILE A 60 3.93 0.74 5.78
C ILE A 60 2.48 0.38 6.10
N ILE A 61 2.30 -0.61 6.96
CA ILE A 61 0.97 -1.01 7.43
C ILE A 61 0.71 -0.34 8.77
N ALA A 62 -0.10 0.72 8.76
CA ALA A 62 -0.48 1.45 9.95
C ALA A 62 -1.63 0.76 10.68
N ASN A 63 -1.50 0.60 12.01
CA ASN A 63 -2.59 0.09 12.84
C ASN A 63 -3.78 1.05 12.82
N ASN A 64 -4.99 0.54 13.08
CA ASN A 64 -6.25 1.31 13.08
C ASN A 64 -6.85 1.52 14.48
N LEU A 65 -6.04 1.31 15.52
CA LEU A 65 -6.33 1.47 16.95
C LEU A 65 -5.16 2.20 17.60
#